data_AF-A0A4R2CTI5-F1
#
_entry.id   AF-A0A4R2CTI5-F1
#
_cell.length_a   1.000
_cell.length_b   1.000
_cell.length_c   1.000
_cell.angle_alpha   90.00
_cell.angle_beta   90.00
_cell.angle_gamma   90.00
#
_symmetry.space_group_name_H-M   'P 1'
#
loop_
_entity.id
_entity.type
_entity.pdbx_description
1 polymer ?
#
loop_
_entity_poly.entity_id
_entity_poly.type
_entity_poly.pdbx_seq_one_letter_code
_entity_poly.pdbx_strand_id
1 'polypeptide(L)'
;MLRRATVAQLAQSLLGPASLDPDGIGSPETQAARHAIESAATHLRRPGAARRTAQWLHDAQQRAERSNPRELLRSCRVPAHLIVGDQDPFAAPDGTTNLTTIPTAGHNPQLSHPALVAAAIKTFADQTRCLESP
;
A
#
# COMPACT_ATOMS: atom_id res chain seq x y z
N MET A 1 -26.78 4.55 3.04
CA MET A 1 -26.77 4.61 1.55
C MET A 1 -25.32 4.66 1.09
N LEU A 2 -24.83 3.63 0.38
CA LEU A 2 -23.51 3.67 -0.28
C LEU A 2 -23.59 4.64 -1.47
N ARG A 3 -22.79 5.71 -1.45
CA ARG A 3 -22.69 6.66 -2.57
C ARG A 3 -22.13 5.91 -3.80
N ARG A 4 -22.81 6.00 -4.94
CA ARG A 4 -22.26 5.53 -6.22
C ARG A 4 -21.15 6.50 -6.65
N ALA A 5 -19.90 6.05 -6.62
CA ALA A 5 -18.79 6.79 -7.20
C ALA A 5 -18.76 6.58 -8.72
N THR A 6 -18.53 7.64 -9.48
CA THR A 6 -18.26 7.55 -10.93
C THR A 6 -16.84 7.07 -11.18
N VAL A 7 -16.56 6.55 -12.38
CA VAL A 7 -15.20 6.16 -12.80
C VAL A 7 -14.22 7.33 -12.64
N ALA A 8 -14.64 8.54 -13.02
CA ALA A 8 -13.84 9.76 -12.86
C ALA A 8 -13.52 10.06 -11.39
N GLN A 9 -14.49 9.89 -10.48
CA GLN A 9 -14.27 10.06 -9.04
C GLN A 9 -13.33 8.98 -8.48
N LEU A 10 -13.43 7.74 -8.97
CA LEU A 10 -12.55 6.66 -8.57
C LEU A 10 -11.12 6.89 -9.07
N ALA A 11 -10.97 7.31 -10.32
CA ALA A 11 -9.68 7.66 -10.92
C ALA A 11 -9.03 8.84 -10.17
N GLN A 12 -9.80 9.87 -9.83
CA GLN A 12 -9.32 10.98 -9.02
C GLN A 12 -8.85 10.52 -7.63
N SER A 13 -9.59 9.62 -6.99
CA SER A 13 -9.25 9.11 -5.65
C SER A 13 -8.04 8.18 -5.65
N LEU A 14 -7.78 7.45 -6.74
CA LEU A 14 -6.69 6.46 -6.83
C LEU A 14 -5.41 7.01 -7.45
N LEU A 15 -5.52 7.95 -8.40
CA LEU A 15 -4.41 8.49 -9.18
C LEU A 15 -4.09 9.95 -8.84
N GLY A 16 -4.90 10.60 -8.01
CA GLY A 16 -4.74 12.00 -7.62
C GLY A 16 -5.24 13.01 -8.67
N PRO A 17 -5.10 14.33 -8.37
CA PRO A 17 -5.69 15.41 -9.15
C PRO A 17 -5.08 15.57 -10.56
N ALA A 18 -3.85 15.10 -10.77
CA ALA A 18 -3.19 15.12 -12.09
C ALA A 18 -3.85 14.20 -13.13
N SER A 19 -4.78 13.33 -12.71
CA SER A 19 -5.55 12.47 -13.62
C SER A 19 -6.71 13.19 -14.33
N LEU A 20 -6.97 14.46 -14.00
CA LEU A 20 -8.02 15.30 -14.58
C LEU A 20 -7.41 16.38 -15.49
N ASP A 21 -6.64 15.98 -16.49
CA ASP A 21 -6.29 16.95 -17.54
C ASP A 21 -7.55 17.21 -18.39
N PRO A 22 -8.12 18.43 -18.37
CA PRO A 22 -9.36 18.75 -19.11
C PRO A 22 -9.17 18.70 -20.63
N ASP A 23 -7.92 18.82 -21.11
CA ASP A 23 -7.57 18.81 -22.52
C ASP A 23 -7.37 17.39 -23.09
N GLY A 24 -7.51 16.36 -22.25
CA GLY A 24 -7.46 14.95 -22.69
C GLY A 24 -6.06 14.43 -23.03
N ILE A 25 -5.02 15.25 -22.93
CA ILE A 25 -3.61 14.85 -23.14
C ILE A 25 -3.00 14.43 -21.80
N GLY A 26 -3.62 13.43 -21.15
CA GLY A 26 -2.95 12.76 -20.03
C GLY A 26 -1.68 12.05 -20.52
N SER A 27 -0.69 11.86 -19.63
CA SER A 27 0.44 10.99 -19.97
C SER A 27 -0.06 9.60 -20.43
N PRO A 28 0.65 8.89 -21.31
CA PRO A 28 0.25 7.54 -21.73
C PRO A 28 0.01 6.59 -20.54
N GLU A 29 0.76 6.79 -19.45
CA GLU A 29 0.58 6.07 -18.18
C GLU A 29 -0.77 6.40 -17.51
N THR A 30 -1.17 7.67 -17.49
CA THR A 30 -2.47 8.11 -16.95
C THR A 30 -3.63 7.55 -17.77
N GLN A 31 -3.48 7.48 -19.09
CA GLN A 31 -4.50 6.91 -19.98
C GLN A 31 -4.61 5.39 -19.81
N ALA A 32 -3.49 4.69 -19.71
CA ALA A 32 -3.48 3.25 -19.40
C ALA A 32 -4.15 2.96 -18.05
N ALA A 33 -3.87 3.76 -17.02
CA ALA A 33 -4.49 3.64 -15.72
C ALA A 33 -6.02 3.86 -15.77
N ARG A 34 -6.48 4.86 -16.53
CA ARG A 34 -7.92 5.10 -16.76
C ARG A 34 -8.60 3.91 -17.44
N HIS A 35 -8.01 3.38 -18.50
CA HIS A 35 -8.55 2.18 -19.18
C HIS A 35 -8.62 0.97 -18.25
N ALA A 36 -7.60 0.77 -17.40
CA ALA A 36 -7.60 -0.29 -16.41
C ALA A 36 -8.76 -0.13 -15.40
N ILE A 37 -9.00 1.10 -14.93
CA ILE A 37 -10.10 1.40 -14.00
C ILE A 37 -11.47 1.19 -14.67
N GLU A 38 -11.66 1.61 -15.92
CA GLU A 38 -12.90 1.39 -16.67
C GLU A 38 -13.20 -0.08 -16.90
N SER A 39 -12.18 -0.86 -17.26
CA SER A 39 -12.27 -2.31 -17.42
C SER A 39 -12.65 -2.99 -16.09
N ALA A 40 -11.99 -2.61 -15.00
CA ALA A 40 -12.31 -3.12 -13.66
C ALA A 40 -13.75 -2.76 -13.23
N ALA A 41 -14.17 -1.52 -13.44
CA ALA A 41 -15.53 -1.07 -13.15
C ALA A 41 -16.57 -1.86 -13.98
N THR A 42 -16.27 -2.15 -15.23
CA THR A 42 -17.13 -2.95 -16.11
C THR A 42 -17.27 -4.39 -15.61
N HIS A 43 -16.18 -5.02 -15.17
CA HIS A 43 -16.24 -6.34 -14.56
C HIS A 43 -17.07 -6.36 -13.28
N LEU A 44 -16.92 -5.35 -12.42
CA LEU A 44 -17.65 -5.23 -11.16
C LEU A 44 -19.15 -4.91 -11.33
N ARG A 45 -19.63 -4.53 -12.53
CA ARG A 45 -21.07 -4.42 -12.80
C ARG A 45 -21.77 -5.78 -12.87
N ARG A 46 -21.03 -6.87 -13.07
CA ARG A 46 -21.60 -8.23 -13.07
C ARG A 46 -21.86 -8.67 -11.63
N PRO A 47 -23.09 -9.05 -11.25
CA PRO A 47 -23.43 -9.37 -9.85
C PRO A 47 -22.52 -10.45 -9.23
N GLY A 48 -22.18 -11.50 -10.00
CA GLY A 48 -21.30 -12.57 -9.54
C GLY A 48 -19.84 -12.17 -9.37
N ALA A 49 -19.34 -11.19 -10.13
CA ALA A 49 -18.00 -10.65 -9.93
C ALA A 49 -17.97 -9.71 -8.72
N ALA A 50 -18.93 -8.79 -8.63
CA ALA A 50 -19.08 -7.89 -7.48
C ALA A 50 -19.14 -8.66 -6.16
N ARG A 51 -19.98 -9.70 -6.08
CA ARG A 51 -20.14 -10.51 -4.86
C ARG A 51 -18.84 -11.22 -4.48
N ARG A 52 -18.14 -11.83 -5.44
CA ARG A 52 -16.87 -12.53 -5.18
C ARG A 52 -15.77 -11.58 -4.76
N THR A 53 -15.62 -10.44 -5.45
CA THR A 53 -14.64 -9.42 -5.06
C THR A 53 -14.95 -8.86 -3.68
N ALA A 54 -16.23 -8.57 -3.37
CA ALA A 54 -16.63 -8.11 -2.04
C ALA A 54 -16.33 -9.17 -0.96
N GLN A 55 -16.59 -10.45 -1.25
CA GLN A 55 -16.26 -11.55 -0.34
C GLN A 55 -14.75 -11.64 -0.09
N TRP A 56 -13.92 -11.61 -1.15
CA TRP A 56 -12.47 -11.63 -1.00
C TRP A 56 -11.93 -10.44 -0.21
N LEU A 57 -12.45 -9.23 -0.48
CA LEU A 57 -12.09 -8.04 0.28
C LEU A 57 -12.53 -8.17 1.74
N HIS A 58 -13.72 -8.73 2.00
CA HIS A 58 -14.20 -8.99 3.34
C HIS A 58 -13.32 -9.99 4.08
N ASP A 59 -12.95 -11.10 3.43
CA ASP A 59 -12.09 -12.14 3.99
C ASP A 59 -10.68 -11.62 4.27
N ALA A 60 -10.09 -10.85 3.35
CA ALA A 60 -8.80 -10.18 3.55
C ALA A 60 -8.83 -9.13 4.68
N GLN A 61 -10.00 -8.57 4.98
CA GLN A 61 -10.18 -7.65 6.12
C GLN A 61 -10.32 -8.40 7.46
N GLN A 62 -10.62 -9.72 7.44
CA GLN A 62 -10.82 -10.48 8.66
C GLN A 62 -9.55 -10.49 9.51
N ARG A 63 -9.76 -10.29 10.82
CA ARG A 63 -8.67 -10.14 11.79
C ARG A 63 -7.77 -11.38 11.87
N ALA A 64 -8.33 -12.57 11.60
CA ALA A 64 -7.61 -13.85 11.59
C ALA A 64 -6.53 -13.90 10.49
N GLU A 65 -6.83 -13.39 9.30
CA GLU A 65 -5.84 -13.29 8.21
C GLU A 65 -4.76 -12.24 8.54
N ARG A 66 -5.12 -11.15 9.23
CA ARG A 66 -4.16 -10.12 9.67
C ARG A 66 -3.33 -10.50 10.89
N SER A 67 -3.78 -11.44 11.73
CA SER A 67 -3.00 -11.92 12.88
C SER A 67 -1.83 -12.80 12.48
N ASN A 68 -1.97 -13.55 11.38
CA ASN A 68 -0.95 -14.51 10.94
C ASN A 68 0.39 -13.81 10.56
N PRO A 69 0.42 -12.72 9.77
CA PRO A 69 1.67 -11.98 9.51
C PRO A 69 2.33 -11.40 10.78
N ARG A 70 1.52 -10.96 11.76
CA ARG A 70 2.06 -10.44 13.03
C ARG A 70 2.71 -11.54 13.85
N GLU A 71 2.11 -12.71 13.88
CA GLU A 71 2.66 -13.88 14.56
C GLU A 71 3.93 -14.40 13.88
N LEU A 72 3.97 -14.38 12.54
CA LEU A 72 5.18 -14.67 11.77
C LEU A 72 6.32 -13.68 12.07
N LEU A 73 6.00 -12.37 12.14
CA LEU A 73 7.00 -11.36 12.54
C LEU A 73 7.52 -11.58 13.96
N ARG A 74 6.66 -11.95 14.91
CA ARG A 74 7.06 -12.25 16.30
C ARG A 74 7.93 -13.49 16.43
N SER A 75 7.68 -14.50 15.60
CA SER A 75 8.42 -15.76 15.61
C SER A 75 9.69 -15.71 14.73
N CYS A 76 9.91 -14.60 14.02
CA CYS A 76 11.08 -14.39 13.20
C CYS A 76 12.34 -14.30 14.06
N ARG A 77 13.27 -15.23 13.86
CA ARG A 77 14.53 -15.29 14.62
C ARG A 77 15.61 -14.35 14.09
N VAL A 78 15.40 -13.76 12.92
CA VAL A 78 16.32 -12.78 12.35
C VAL A 78 15.82 -11.37 12.65
N PRO A 79 16.72 -10.39 12.88
CA PRO A 79 16.33 -9.00 13.07
C PRO A 79 15.51 -8.48 11.89
N ALA A 80 14.24 -8.16 12.13
CA ALA A 80 13.36 -7.56 11.14
C ALA A 80 13.28 -6.04 11.34
N HIS A 81 13.25 -5.30 10.23
CA HIS A 81 13.03 -3.86 10.20
C HIS A 81 11.91 -3.54 9.22
N LEU A 82 10.88 -2.86 9.71
CA LEU A 82 9.75 -2.40 8.92
C LEU A 82 9.99 -0.96 8.49
N ILE A 83 9.83 -0.69 7.20
CA ILE A 83 9.87 0.67 6.64
C ILE A 83 8.50 0.95 6.03
N VAL A 84 7.83 1.99 6.53
CA VAL A 84 6.45 2.33 6.14
C VAL A 84 6.35 3.80 5.79
N GLY A 85 5.38 4.18 4.97
CA GLY A 85 5.05 5.59 4.74
C GLY A 85 4.09 6.12 5.80
N ASP A 86 4.18 7.41 6.14
CA ASP A 86 3.28 8.03 7.14
C ASP A 86 1.83 8.20 6.67
N GLN A 87 1.57 8.20 5.36
CA GLN A 87 0.24 8.24 4.76
C GLN A 87 -0.32 6.85 4.46
N ASP A 88 0.46 5.78 4.67
CA ASP A 88 -0.05 4.41 4.57
C ASP A 88 -0.87 4.10 5.84
N PRO A 89 -2.14 3.63 5.74
CA PRO A 89 -2.92 3.16 6.89
C PRO A 89 -2.34 1.87 7.49
N PHE A 90 -1.12 1.97 8.01
CA PHE A 90 -0.39 0.92 8.69
C PHE A 90 -0.75 0.93 10.18
N ALA A 91 -1.33 -0.16 10.66
CA ALA A 91 -1.58 -0.33 12.08
C ALA A 91 -0.24 -0.65 12.77
N ALA A 92 0.21 0.26 13.63
CA ALA A 92 1.50 0.22 14.31
C ALA A 92 1.86 -1.20 14.82
N PRO A 93 3.13 -1.61 14.71
CA PRO A 93 3.56 -2.89 15.22
C PRO A 93 3.45 -2.88 16.75
N ASP A 94 3.47 -4.06 17.33
CA ASP A 94 3.28 -4.37 18.74
C ASP A 94 4.46 -3.95 19.65
N GLY A 95 5.20 -2.90 19.25
CA GLY A 95 6.28 -2.27 20.02
C GLY A 95 7.61 -3.02 20.02
N THR A 96 7.64 -4.26 19.51
CA THR A 96 8.84 -5.12 19.50
C THR A 96 9.61 -5.08 18.20
N THR A 97 8.97 -4.68 17.09
CA THR A 97 9.59 -4.65 15.76
C THR A 97 10.20 -3.29 15.49
N ASN A 98 11.45 -3.27 14.99
CA ASN A 98 12.10 -2.03 14.57
C ASN A 98 11.30 -1.41 13.41
N LEU A 99 10.99 -0.12 13.52
CA LEU A 99 10.14 0.60 12.58
C LEU A 99 10.77 1.94 12.20
N THR A 100 10.85 2.22 10.91
CA THR A 100 11.12 3.55 10.38
C THR A 100 9.93 4.03 9.56
N THR A 101 9.41 5.20 9.91
CA THR A 101 8.35 5.87 9.13
C THR A 101 8.98 6.91 8.21
N ILE A 102 8.69 6.82 6.91
CA ILE A 102 9.12 7.76 5.89
C ILE A 102 8.07 8.88 5.77
N PRO A 103 8.42 10.14 6.08
CA PRO A 103 7.50 11.27 5.99
C PRO A 103 6.96 11.45 4.58
N THR A 104 5.70 11.87 4.46
CA THR A 104 4.99 12.15 3.20
C THR A 104 4.86 10.98 2.22
N ALA A 105 5.28 9.78 2.59
CA ALA A 105 5.18 8.58 1.76
C ALA A 105 3.86 7.85 2.00
N GLY A 106 3.27 7.33 0.93
CA GLY A 106 2.15 6.38 0.99
C GLY A 106 2.64 4.93 1.05
N HIS A 107 1.85 4.01 0.46
CA HIS A 107 2.10 2.57 0.50
C HIS A 107 3.42 2.10 -0.16
N ASN A 108 3.98 2.91 -1.07
CA ASN A 108 5.21 2.56 -1.81
C ASN A 108 6.32 3.58 -1.54
N PRO A 109 6.88 3.61 -0.33
CA PRO A 109 7.98 4.52 0.01
C PRO A 109 9.23 4.27 -0.84
N GLN A 110 9.47 3.03 -1.27
CA GLN A 110 10.61 2.65 -2.12
C GLN A 110 10.58 3.28 -3.52
N LEU A 111 9.40 3.66 -4.01
CA LEU A 111 9.25 4.33 -5.31
C LEU A 111 9.22 5.85 -5.14
N SER A 112 8.53 6.34 -4.12
CA SER A 112 8.34 7.79 -3.89
C SER A 112 9.53 8.47 -3.22
N HIS A 113 10.20 7.78 -2.28
CA HIS A 113 11.29 8.31 -1.46
C HIS A 113 12.49 7.33 -1.39
N PRO A 114 13.03 6.89 -2.54
CA PRO A 114 14.04 5.82 -2.58
C PRO A 114 15.29 6.14 -1.77
N ALA A 115 15.72 7.41 -1.73
CA ALA A 115 16.89 7.83 -0.96
C ALA A 115 16.69 7.68 0.55
N LEU A 116 15.50 8.01 1.06
CA LEU A 116 15.18 7.87 2.48
C LEU A 116 15.07 6.39 2.87
N VAL A 117 14.48 5.57 2.00
CA VAL A 117 14.43 4.11 2.20
C VAL A 117 15.84 3.52 2.23
N ALA A 118 16.72 3.90 1.29
CA ALA A 118 18.10 3.42 1.27
C ALA A 118 18.87 3.81 2.54
N ALA A 119 18.68 5.04 3.03
CA ALA A 119 19.29 5.50 4.28
C ALA A 119 18.79 4.71 5.50
N ALA A 120 17.49 4.40 5.56
CA ALA A 120 16.91 3.58 6.62
C ALA A 120 17.48 2.15 6.61
N ILE A 121 17.57 1.52 5.43
CA ILE A 121 18.17 0.19 5.26
C ILE A 121 19.63 0.19 5.74
N LYS A 122 20.42 1.17 5.30
CA LYS A 122 21.83 1.30 5.69
C LYS A 122 21.98 1.45 7.21
N THR A 123 21.19 2.33 7.82
CA THR A 123 21.24 2.59 9.26
C THR A 123 20.94 1.33 10.06
N PHE A 124 19.91 0.57 9.67
CA PHE A 124 19.57 -0.69 10.34
C PHE A 124 20.64 -1.78 10.15
N ALA A 125 21.20 -1.89 8.94
CA ALA A 125 22.29 -2.82 8.66
C ALA A 125 23.55 -2.52 9.48
N ASP A 126 23.85 -1.24 9.74
CA ASP A 126 24.98 -0.85 10.57
C ASP A 126 24.72 -1.13 12.06
N GLN A 127 23.49 -0.89 12.53
CA GLN A 127 23.08 -1.22 13.91
C GLN A 127 23.14 -2.73 14.19
N THR A 128 22.63 -3.55 13.27
CA THR A 128 22.65 -5.01 13.43
C THR A 128 24.06 -5.57 13.44
N ARG A 129 24.96 -5.06 12.58
CA ARG A 129 26.39 -5.44 12.60
C ARG A 129 27.11 -5.07 13.90
N CYS A 130 26.80 -3.93 14.50
CA CYS A 130 27.38 -3.54 15.79
C CYS A 130 26.94 -4.45 16.95
N LEU A 131 25.72 -4.99 16.89
CA LEU A 131 25.19 -5.91 17.91
C LEU A 131 25.77 -7.34 17.82
N GLU A 132 26.37 -7.69 16.69
CA GLU A 132 27.00 -8.99 16.43
C GLU A 132 28.51 -9.00 16.69
N SER A 133 29.10 -7.87 17.11
CA SER A 133 30.52 -7.80 17.48
C SER A 133 30.69 -8.13 18.98
N PRO A 134 31.53 -9.13 19.34
CA PRO A 134 31.68 -9.65 20.70
C PRO A 134 32.39 -8.71 21.68
#